data_AF-A0A7C7QKX2-F1
#
_entry.id   AF-A0A7C7QKX2-F1
#
_cell.length_a   1.000
_cell.length_b   1.000
_cell.length_c   1.000
_cell.angle_alpha   90.00
_cell.angle_beta   90.00
_cell.angle_gamma   90.00
#
_symmetry.space_group_name_H-M   'P 1'
#
loop_
_entity.id
_entity.type
_entity.pdbx_description
1 polymer ?
#
loop_
_entity_poly.entity_id
_entity_poly.type
_entity_poly.pdbx_seq_one_letter_code
_entity_poly.pdbx_strand_id
1 'polypeptide(L)'
;MRGRSFIIAKEGHPFILVFAIITLFLAFLDQILLSIFSLIGTLFTCFFFRDPERPIPQLDRAVVSPADGKVIFCGLSDKTPIGETQMVKVSIFMSIFNV
;
A
#
# COMPACT_ATOMS: atom_id res chain seq x y z
N MET A 1 -4.10 -21.52 1.69
CA MET A 1 -4.04 -20.91 3.04
C MET A 1 -5.29 -20.05 3.22
N ARG A 2 -6.07 -20.25 4.28
CA ARG A 2 -7.35 -19.54 4.52
C ARG A 2 -7.08 -18.05 4.72
N GLY A 3 -7.48 -17.23 3.75
CA GLY A 3 -7.35 -15.76 3.80
C GLY A 3 -8.26 -15.20 4.87
N ARG A 4 -7.68 -14.69 5.96
CA ARG A 4 -8.37 -13.62 6.69
C ARG A 4 -8.23 -12.39 5.80
N SER A 5 -9.23 -12.11 4.97
CA SER A 5 -9.33 -10.85 4.24
C SER A 5 -9.63 -9.76 5.26
N PHE A 6 -8.57 -9.16 5.81
CA PHE A 6 -8.76 -7.91 6.53
C PHE A 6 -9.10 -6.85 5.50
N ILE A 7 -10.10 -6.01 5.76
CA ILE A 7 -10.45 -4.91 4.86
C ILE A 7 -9.33 -3.85 4.86
N ILE A 8 -8.60 -3.76 5.99
CA ILE A 8 -7.51 -2.83 6.24
C ILE A 8 -6.30 -3.62 6.72
N ALA A 9 -5.12 -3.31 6.19
CA ALA A 9 -3.84 -3.84 6.63
C ALA A 9 -3.61 -3.52 8.11
N LYS A 10 -3.07 -4.48 8.87
CA LYS A 10 -2.93 -4.35 10.33
C LYS A 10 -2.05 -3.16 10.73
N GLU A 11 -1.08 -2.86 9.89
CA GLU A 11 -0.12 -1.78 10.01
C GLU A 11 -0.80 -0.40 9.87
N GLY A 12 -1.97 -0.33 9.24
CA GLY A 12 -2.74 0.89 9.06
C GLY A 12 -3.49 1.36 10.30
N HIS A 13 -3.88 0.45 11.19
CA HIS A 13 -4.65 0.78 12.40
C HIS A 13 -4.06 1.90 13.27
N PRO A 14 -2.76 1.91 13.62
CA PRO A 14 -2.20 3.00 14.44
C PRO A 14 -2.31 4.36 13.74
N PHE A 15 -2.08 4.43 12.42
CA PHE A 15 -2.18 5.68 11.66
C PHE A 15 -3.62 6.17 11.57
N ILE A 16 -4.57 5.28 11.25
CA ILE A 16 -5.99 5.60 11.19
C ILE A 16 -6.48 6.12 12.56
N LEU A 17 -6.05 5.48 13.66
CA LEU A 17 -6.42 5.89 15.00
C LEU A 17 -5.92 7.30 15.33
N VAL A 18 -4.65 7.60 15.03
CA VAL A 18 -4.07 8.93 15.27
C VAL A 18 -4.83 10.01 14.48
N PHE A 19 -5.07 9.79 13.19
CA PHE A 19 -5.81 10.74 12.36
C PHE A 19 -7.27 10.90 12.81
N ALA A 20 -7.93 9.82 13.22
CA ALA A 20 -9.28 9.87 13.76
C ALA A 20 -9.36 10.67 15.07
N ILE A 21 -8.40 10.48 15.99
CA ILE A 21 -8.32 11.24 17.24
C ILE A 21 -8.11 12.73 16.96
N ILE A 22 -7.18 13.08 16.05
CA ILE A 22 -6.94 14.47 15.64
C ILE A 22 -8.22 15.08 15.06
N THR A 23 -8.92 14.34 14.20
CA THR A 23 -10.16 14.80 13.58
C THR A 23 -11.25 15.09 14.61
N LEU A 24 -11.44 14.19 15.58
CA LEU A 24 -12.42 14.36 16.65
C LEU A 24 -12.03 15.51 17.59
N PHE A 25 -10.74 15.65 17.91
CA PHE A 25 -10.23 16.72 18.75
C PHE A 25 -10.45 18.10 18.11
N LEU A 26 -10.17 18.23 16.81
CA LEU A 26 -10.40 19.48 16.07
C LEU A 26 -11.90 19.80 15.93
N ALA A 27 -12.74 18.78 15.72
CA ALA A 27 -14.19 18.93 15.71
C ALA A 27 -14.72 19.43 17.07
N PHE A 28 -14.16 18.92 18.17
CA PHE A 28 -14.52 19.33 19.54
C PHE A 28 -14.15 20.78 19.86
N LEU A 29 -13.12 21.33 19.22
CA LEU A 29 -12.69 22.73 19.36
C LEU A 29 -13.43 23.70 18.41
N ASP A 30 -14.49 23.24 17.75
CA ASP A 30 -15.23 23.97 16.70
C ASP A 30 -14.34 24.47 15.54
N GLN A 31 -13.17 23.85 15.34
CA GLN A 31 -12.25 24.17 14.24
C GLN A 31 -12.70 23.45 12.96
N ILE A 32 -13.86 23.83 12.43
CA ILE A 32 -14.54 23.14 11.32
C ILE A 32 -13.62 22.92 10.12
N LEU A 33 -12.92 23.98 9.66
CA LEU A 33 -12.06 23.88 8.48
C LEU A 33 -10.92 22.89 8.68
N LEU A 34 -10.22 22.96 9.82
CA LEU A 34 -9.13 22.03 10.15
C LEU A 34 -9.65 20.60 10.34
N SER A 35 -10.81 20.45 10.98
CA SER A 35 -11.45 19.15 11.17
C SER A 35 -11.77 18.48 9.83
N ILE A 36 -12.28 19.22 8.84
CA ILE A 36 -12.52 18.71 7.49
C ILE A 36 -11.21 18.23 6.84
N PHE A 37 -10.14 19.02 6.92
CA PHE A 37 -8.84 18.60 6.39
C PHE A 37 -8.30 17.32 7.07
N SER A 38 -8.41 17.23 8.40
CA SER A 38 -8.03 16.01 9.12
C SER A 38 -8.93 14.81 8.80
N LEU A 39 -10.22 15.04 8.54
CA LEU A 39 -11.14 13.99 8.12
C LEU A 39 -10.75 13.44 6.74
N ILE A 40 -10.43 14.31 5.79
CA ILE A 40 -9.90 13.90 4.48
C ILE A 40 -8.62 13.08 4.67
N GLY A 41 -7.72 13.50 5.56
CA GLY A 41 -6.50 12.75 5.90
C GLY A 41 -6.78 11.37 6.50
N THR A 42 -7.78 11.27 7.39
CA THR A 42 -8.25 10.01 7.97
C THR A 42 -8.77 9.08 6.88
N LEU A 43 -9.65 9.58 6.00
CA LEU A 43 -10.21 8.80 4.89
C LEU A 43 -9.13 8.37 3.89
N PHE A 44 -8.16 9.24 3.60
CA PHE A 44 -7.03 8.90 2.74
C PHE A 44 -6.15 7.81 3.36
N THR A 45 -5.93 7.84 4.67
CA THR A 45 -5.17 6.80 5.38
C THR A 45 -5.92 5.46 5.35
N CYS A 46 -7.24 5.47 5.55
CA CYS A 46 -8.07 4.28 5.34
C CYS A 46 -7.97 3.75 3.90
N PHE A 47 -7.99 4.64 2.90
CA PHE A 47 -7.84 4.27 1.49
C PHE A 47 -6.46 3.67 1.20
N PHE A 48 -5.39 4.25 1.75
CA PHE A 48 -4.01 3.80 1.52
C PHE A 48 -3.73 2.44 2.16
N PHE A 49 -4.26 2.19 3.36
CA PHE A 49 -4.06 0.91 4.06
C PHE A 49 -5.14 -0.14 3.76
N ARG A 50 -5.98 0.07 2.74
CA ARG A 50 -6.92 -0.98 2.31
C ARG A 50 -6.14 -2.22 1.86
N ASP A 51 -6.67 -3.40 2.15
CA ASP A 51 -6.05 -4.66 1.72
C ASP A 51 -7.02 -5.43 0.81
N PRO A 52 -6.94 -5.22 -0.52
CA PRO A 52 -7.81 -5.91 -1.46
C PRO A 52 -7.43 -7.38 -1.59
N GLU A 53 -8.42 -8.22 -1.92
CA GLU A 53 -8.15 -9.63 -2.17
C GLU A 53 -7.34 -9.81 -3.46
N ARG A 54 -6.19 -10.50 -3.36
CA ARG A 54 -5.30 -10.80 -4.49
C ARG A 54 -5.34 -12.31 -4.76
N PRO A 55 -6.06 -12.79 -5.79
CA PRO A 55 -6.10 -14.21 -6.12
C PRO A 55 -4.73 -14.65 -6.63
N ILE A 56 -4.14 -15.66 -5.98
CA ILE A 56 -2.84 -16.21 -6.35
C ILE A 56 -3.05 -17.34 -7.38
N PRO A 57 -2.42 -17.28 -8.57
CA PRO A 57 -2.56 -18.34 -9.57
C PRO A 57 -1.93 -19.66 -9.08
N GLN A 58 -2.61 -20.78 -9.34
CA GLN A 58 -2.14 -22.13 -8.99
C GLN A 58 -1.38 -22.75 -10.16
N LEU A 59 -0.24 -22.16 -10.53
CA LEU A 59 0.67 -22.72 -11.54
C LEU A 59 1.95 -23.20 -10.88
N ASP A 60 2.45 -24.36 -11.32
CA ASP A 60 3.74 -24.86 -10.86
C ASP A 60 4.87 -23.91 -11.27
N ARG A 61 5.79 -23.64 -10.34
CA ARG A 61 6.95 -22.73 -10.51
C ARG A 61 6.60 -21.31 -10.99
N ALA A 62 5.38 -20.82 -10.73
CA ALA A 62 4.97 -19.47 -11.09
C ALA A 62 5.72 -18.40 -10.28
N VAL A 63 6.17 -17.34 -10.95
CA VAL A 63 6.65 -16.10 -10.33
C VAL A 63 5.51 -15.09 -10.36
N VAL A 64 5.10 -14.62 -9.18
CA VAL A 64 4.02 -13.64 -9.03
C VAL A 64 4.57 -12.25 -8.73
N SER A 65 3.80 -11.21 -9.07
CA SER A 65 4.18 -9.83 -8.76
C SER A 65 4.24 -9.62 -7.25
N PRO A 66 5.31 -9.01 -6.71
CA PRO A 66 5.39 -8.69 -5.28
C PRO A 66 4.56 -7.48 -4.87
N ALA A 67 4.18 -6.61 -5.82
CA ALA A 67 3.44 -5.38 -5.58
C ALA A 67 2.55 -5.03 -6.78
N ASP A 68 1.52 -4.23 -6.52
CA ASP A 68 0.69 -3.64 -7.55
C ASP A 68 1.39 -2.43 -8.16
N GLY A 69 1.33 -2.26 -9.48
CA GLY A 69 2.00 -1.14 -10.13
C GLY A 69 2.22 -1.36 -11.61
N LYS A 70 3.11 -0.54 -12.19
CA LYS A 70 3.47 -0.60 -13.59
C LYS A 70 4.88 -1.17 -13.75
N VAL A 71 5.03 -2.19 -14.58
CA VAL A 71 6.36 -2.66 -14.99
C VAL A 71 7.01 -1.57 -15.83
N ILE A 72 8.14 -1.04 -15.35
CA ILE A 72 8.93 -0.02 -16.03
C ILE A 72 10.21 -0.59 -16.67
N PHE A 73 10.59 -1.81 -16.29
CA PHE A 73 11.70 -2.54 -16.88
C PHE A 73 11.51 -4.05 -16.71
N CYS A 74 11.83 -4.83 -17.75
CA CYS A 74 11.91 -6.28 -17.69
C CYS A 74 12.99 -6.74 -18.67
N GLY A 75 14.07 -7.35 -18.17
CA GLY A 75 15.18 -7.81 -19.01
C GLY A 75 16.44 -8.15 -18.22
N LEU A 76 17.50 -8.52 -18.93
CA LEU A 76 18.81 -8.78 -18.31
C LEU A 76 19.45 -7.49 -17.80
N SER A 77 20.05 -7.55 -16.62
CA SER A 77 20.76 -6.43 -16.01
C SER A 77 21.96 -6.95 -15.21
N ASP A 78 23.13 -6.37 -15.48
CA ASP A 78 24.38 -6.71 -14.76
C ASP A 78 24.57 -5.80 -13.54
N LYS A 79 23.81 -4.70 -13.47
CA LYS A 79 23.78 -3.75 -12.35
C LYS A 79 22.56 -4.03 -11.50
N THR A 80 22.74 -4.89 -10.50
CA THR A 80 21.69 -5.15 -9.50
C THR A 80 22.19 -4.83 -8.09
N PRO A 81 21.28 -4.49 -7.15
CA PRO A 81 21.66 -4.29 -5.75
C PRO A 81 22.22 -5.55 -5.07
N ILE A 82 22.08 -6.71 -5.71
CA ILE A 82 22.33 -8.04 -5.13
C ILE A 82 23.68 -8.60 -5.62
N GLY A 83 24.29 -7.99 -6.64
CA GLY A 83 25.61 -8.38 -7.14
C GLY A 83 25.85 -7.94 -8.59
N GLU A 84 27.06 -8.26 -9.07
CA GLU A 84 27.55 -7.92 -10.43
C GLU A 84 27.27 -9.04 -11.46
N THR A 85 26.49 -10.05 -11.09
CA THR A 85 26.12 -11.14 -12.01
C THR A 85 24.92 -10.74 -12.86
N GLN A 86 24.99 -11.04 -14.15
CA GLN A 86 23.87 -10.85 -15.07
C GLN A 86 22.65 -11.65 -14.62
N MET A 87 21.53 -10.96 -14.40
CA MET A 87 20.28 -11.59 -13.98
C MET A 87 19.06 -10.91 -14.61
N VAL A 88 17.92 -11.63 -14.63
CA VAL A 88 16.64 -11.06 -15.05
C VAL A 88 16.16 -10.08 -13.98
N LYS A 89 16.07 -8.80 -14.33
CA LYS A 89 15.53 -7.75 -13.48
C LYS A 89 14.15 -7.33 -13.97
N VAL A 90 13.20 -7.29 -13.05
CA VAL A 90 11.87 -6.72 -13.25
C VAL A 90 11.73 -5.53 -12.29
N SER A 91 11.48 -4.34 -12.81
CA SER A 91 11.27 -3.14 -12.01
C SER A 91 9.82 -2.69 -12.10
N ILE A 92 9.19 -2.51 -10.94
CA ILE A 92 7.79 -2.14 -10.81
C ILE A 92 7.75 -0.77 -10.14
N PHE A 93 7.09 0.18 -10.79
CA PHE A 93 6.76 1.47 -10.20
C PHE A 93 5.39 1.38 -9.52
N MET A 94 5.38 1.57 -8.21
CA MET A 94 4.18 1.61 -7.37
C MET A 94 3.88 3.07 -7.03
N SER A 95 2.74 3.58 -7.48
CA SER A 95 2.26 4.90 -7.06
C SER A 95 1.59 4.83 -5.69
N ILE A 96 1.34 5.98 -5.07
CA ILE A 96 0.58 6.09 -3.81
C ILE A 96 -0.86 5.57 -3.90
N PHE A 97 -1.38 5.36 -5.11
CA PHE A 97 -2.71 4.80 -5.35
C PHE A 97 -2.69 3.29 -5.62
N ASN A 98 -1.51 2.69 -5.72
CA ASN A 98 -1.33 1.26 -5.94
C ASN A 98 -1.21 0.56 -4.58
N VAL A 99 -2.37 0.21 -4.04
CA VAL A 99 -2.57 -0.52 -2.77
C VAL A 99 -3.78 -1.44 -2.88
#